data_AF-A0A4P8GCQ4-F1
#
_entry.id   AF-A0A4P8GCQ4-F1
#
_cell.length_a   1.000
_cell.length_b   1.000
_cell.length_c   1.000
_cell.angle_alpha   90.00
_cell.angle_beta   90.00
_cell.angle_gamma   90.00
#
_symmetry.space_group_name_H-M   'P 1'
#
loop_
_entity.id
_entity.type
_entity.pdbx_description
1 polymer ?
#
loop_
_entity_poly.entity_id
_entity_poly.type
_entity_poly.pdbx_seq_one_letter_code
_entity_poly.pdbx_strand_id
1 'polypeptide(L)'
;MIKRKIYIICVLLSYFLPSFFTVGSMATLFALLSTLVKLFVTFYYIPKVLLQHKVTLIDILVVLFLFFQAFAAFQSQTLYLNYVGGQFFLLGLYSFLKHFLLLDCKTTIKSLFLTFILFLCIQVITQLLFPVGFDSLHPTGDNRLYFLGRKNIATPYIIVGLGSFYLLNKKMNEFISLKEIIFLGLFGILSFLTQSSTAIICYGLFIFIRLLGLKENIGKLYSLVSMAVYVCFSLSIIFSQSTILSTFTAIFSKNATFSGRINIWQLAIRIFEENFEFGRGIEVNFNAWTNGIIVNSAHNTLLDILARTGIFPGVLFVVLLLSLFLGKYRVKSKTLLTMLISFMVYITMEATSVSILLLIIDICVYWPFGEEKLYEKVT
;
A
#
# COMPACT_ATOMS: atom_id res chain seq x y z
N MET A 1 -9.32 -12.10 -24.64
CA MET A 1 -9.14 -10.93 -23.75
C MET A 1 -10.11 -10.93 -22.54
N ILE A 2 -11.42 -11.12 -22.74
CA ILE A 2 -12.43 -11.09 -21.63
C ILE A 2 -12.18 -12.14 -20.54
N LYS A 3 -11.93 -13.40 -20.91
CA LYS A 3 -11.68 -14.50 -19.94
C LYS A 3 -10.52 -14.19 -18.99
N ARG A 4 -9.41 -13.65 -19.52
CA ARG A 4 -8.22 -13.26 -18.74
C ARG A 4 -8.52 -12.13 -17.76
N LYS A 5 -9.22 -11.10 -18.23
CA LYS A 5 -9.64 -9.96 -17.39
C LYS A 5 -10.47 -10.43 -16.19
N ILE A 6 -11.50 -11.24 -16.43
CA ILE A 6 -12.38 -11.79 -15.39
C ILE A 6 -11.56 -12.60 -14.39
N TYR A 7 -10.71 -13.49 -14.89
CA TYR A 7 -9.83 -14.30 -14.05
C TYR A 7 -8.94 -13.44 -13.12
N ILE A 8 -8.31 -12.38 -13.66
CA ILE A 8 -7.50 -11.47 -12.83
C ILE A 8 -8.36 -10.79 -11.76
N ILE A 9 -9.56 -10.31 -12.13
CA ILE A 9 -10.48 -9.69 -11.17
C ILE A 9 -10.85 -10.67 -10.05
N CYS A 10 -11.19 -11.92 -10.36
CA CYS A 10 -11.51 -12.94 -9.34
C CYS A 10 -10.35 -13.17 -8.36
N VAL A 11 -9.11 -13.22 -8.85
CA VAL A 11 -7.92 -13.33 -8.00
C VAL A 11 -7.76 -12.08 -7.12
N LEU A 12 -7.89 -10.88 -7.70
CA LEU A 12 -7.79 -9.63 -6.95
C LEU A 12 -8.86 -9.51 -5.85
N LEU A 13 -10.09 -9.93 -6.11
CA LEU A 13 -11.17 -9.96 -5.11
C LEU A 13 -10.82 -10.86 -3.92
N SER A 14 -10.05 -11.93 -4.13
CA SER A 14 -9.63 -12.83 -3.07
C SER A 14 -8.51 -12.22 -2.22
N TYR A 15 -7.53 -11.58 -2.85
CA TYR A 15 -6.38 -10.97 -2.16
C TYR A 15 -6.69 -9.64 -1.47
N PHE A 16 -7.62 -8.86 -2.04
CA PHE A 16 -8.07 -7.58 -1.50
C PHE A 16 -9.52 -7.69 -1.01
N LEU A 17 -9.85 -8.79 -0.32
CA LEU A 17 -11.19 -9.03 0.19
C LEU A 17 -11.61 -7.88 1.13
N PRO A 18 -12.69 -7.13 0.80
CA PRO A 18 -13.15 -6.01 1.62
C PRO A 18 -13.51 -6.44 3.05
N SER A 19 -13.17 -5.63 4.06
CA SER A 19 -13.40 -5.96 5.48
C SER A 19 -14.86 -6.19 5.84
N PHE A 20 -15.81 -5.65 5.07
CA PHE A 20 -17.23 -5.97 5.27
C PHE A 20 -17.52 -7.47 5.22
N PHE A 21 -16.83 -8.21 4.35
CA PHE A 21 -16.99 -9.66 4.24
C PHE A 21 -16.36 -10.44 5.38
N THR A 22 -15.72 -9.79 6.36
CA THR A 22 -15.10 -10.47 7.51
C THR A 22 -15.91 -10.34 8.81
N VAL A 23 -17.03 -9.60 8.83
CA VAL A 23 -17.78 -9.27 10.07
C VAL A 23 -19.24 -9.77 10.06
N GLY A 24 -19.70 -10.37 8.96
CA GLY A 24 -21.07 -10.90 8.84
C GLY A 24 -21.19 -12.42 9.02
N SER A 25 -22.42 -12.93 9.04
CA SER A 25 -22.73 -14.38 9.13
C SER A 25 -22.09 -15.22 8.01
N MET A 26 -21.81 -14.60 6.85
CA MET A 26 -21.14 -15.23 5.71
C MET A 26 -19.62 -15.11 5.74
N ALA A 27 -19.02 -14.55 6.79
CA ALA A 27 -17.58 -14.28 6.84
C ALA A 27 -16.73 -15.55 6.67
N THR A 28 -17.12 -16.64 7.33
CA THR A 28 -16.44 -17.93 7.22
C THR A 28 -16.45 -18.46 5.77
N LEU A 29 -17.58 -18.32 5.07
CA LEU A 29 -17.72 -18.76 3.68
C LEU A 29 -16.80 -17.94 2.75
N PHE A 30 -16.82 -16.61 2.85
CA PHE A 30 -15.97 -15.75 2.03
C PHE A 30 -14.49 -15.94 2.34
N ALA A 31 -14.13 -16.13 3.60
CA ALA A 31 -12.76 -16.45 4.01
C ALA A 31 -12.30 -17.79 3.43
N LEU A 32 -13.14 -18.82 3.46
CA LEU A 32 -12.84 -20.13 2.86
C LEU A 32 -12.63 -20.02 1.35
N LEU A 33 -13.57 -19.39 0.63
CA LEU A 33 -13.48 -19.19 -0.81
C LEU A 33 -12.22 -18.41 -1.21
N SER A 34 -11.94 -17.30 -0.51
CA SER A 34 -10.72 -16.51 -0.70
C SER A 34 -9.47 -17.35 -0.47
N THR A 35 -9.45 -18.18 0.57
CA THR A 35 -8.32 -19.06 0.90
C THR A 35 -8.09 -20.10 -0.18
N LEU A 36 -9.14 -20.73 -0.73
CA LEU A 36 -9.02 -21.68 -1.83
C LEU A 36 -8.41 -21.05 -3.08
N VAL A 37 -8.84 -19.83 -3.44
CA VAL A 37 -8.25 -19.09 -4.56
C VAL A 37 -6.78 -18.75 -4.29
N LYS A 38 -6.45 -18.27 -3.07
CA LYS A 38 -5.07 -17.95 -2.69
C LYS A 38 -4.16 -19.17 -2.72
N LEU A 39 -4.64 -20.34 -2.27
CA LEU A 39 -3.90 -21.61 -2.36
C LEU A 39 -3.62 -21.95 -3.83
N PHE A 40 -4.63 -21.94 -4.68
CA PHE A 40 -4.46 -22.19 -6.11
C PHE A 40 -3.44 -21.23 -6.74
N VAL A 41 -3.60 -19.92 -6.48
CA VAL A 41 -2.69 -18.89 -7.02
C VAL A 41 -1.26 -19.11 -6.55
N THR A 42 -1.07 -19.41 -5.26
CA THR A 42 0.25 -19.62 -4.66
C THR A 42 0.95 -20.84 -5.27
N PHE A 43 0.29 -22.01 -5.26
CA PHE A 43 0.89 -23.24 -5.79
C PHE A 43 1.07 -23.21 -7.31
N TYR A 44 0.26 -22.46 -8.04
CA TYR A 44 0.37 -22.36 -9.48
C TYR A 44 1.39 -21.31 -9.93
N TYR A 45 1.35 -20.08 -9.40
CA TYR A 45 2.17 -18.98 -9.92
C TYR A 45 3.59 -18.93 -9.38
N ILE A 46 3.87 -19.39 -8.17
CA ILE A 46 5.25 -19.42 -7.66
C ILE A 46 6.13 -20.29 -8.58
N PRO A 47 5.82 -21.58 -8.84
CA PRO A 47 6.64 -22.39 -9.74
C PRO A 47 6.64 -21.84 -11.16
N LYS A 48 5.48 -21.37 -11.65
CA LYS A 48 5.35 -20.85 -13.01
C LYS A 48 6.25 -19.64 -13.26
N VAL A 49 6.35 -18.72 -12.30
CA VAL A 49 7.26 -17.57 -12.42
C VAL A 49 8.72 -18.01 -12.42
N LEU A 50 9.09 -18.95 -11.54
CA LEU A 50 10.47 -19.45 -11.47
C LEU A 50 10.90 -20.16 -12.77
N LEU A 51 9.97 -20.86 -13.42
CA LEU A 51 10.23 -21.58 -14.68
C LEU A 51 10.19 -20.68 -15.92
N GLN A 52 9.33 -19.66 -15.94
CA GLN A 52 9.07 -18.86 -17.16
C GLN A 52 9.75 -17.48 -17.18
N HIS A 53 10.11 -16.94 -16.02
CA HIS A 53 10.66 -15.60 -15.90
C HIS A 53 11.98 -15.63 -15.13
N LYS A 54 12.93 -14.78 -15.55
CA LYS A 54 14.20 -14.65 -14.85
C LYS A 54 13.96 -14.14 -13.41
N VAL A 55 14.63 -14.77 -12.45
CA VAL A 55 14.69 -14.30 -11.06
C VAL A 55 15.55 -13.04 -11.01
N THR A 56 15.00 -12.00 -10.42
CA THR A 56 15.57 -10.67 -10.27
C THR A 56 15.98 -10.42 -8.82
N LEU A 57 16.77 -9.38 -8.59
CA LEU A 57 17.15 -8.99 -7.23
C LEU A 57 15.91 -8.62 -6.39
N ILE A 58 14.89 -8.01 -7.00
CA ILE A 58 13.63 -7.67 -6.31
C ILE A 58 12.92 -8.93 -5.83
N ASP A 59 12.89 -9.99 -6.64
CA ASP A 59 12.27 -11.25 -6.22
C ASP A 59 12.94 -11.81 -4.96
N ILE A 60 14.27 -11.78 -4.93
CA ILE A 60 15.07 -12.25 -3.77
C ILE A 60 14.77 -11.38 -2.54
N LEU A 61 14.76 -10.04 -2.70
CA LEU A 61 14.47 -9.12 -1.60
C LEU A 61 13.05 -9.30 -1.04
N VAL A 62 12.06 -9.55 -1.90
CA VAL A 62 10.67 -9.84 -1.46
C VAL A 62 10.61 -11.15 -0.69
N VAL A 63 11.24 -12.22 -1.19
CA VAL A 63 11.29 -13.51 -0.48
C VAL A 63 11.96 -13.35 0.88
N LEU A 64 13.10 -12.66 0.94
CA LEU A 64 13.79 -12.39 2.21
C LEU A 64 12.93 -11.55 3.15
N PHE A 65 12.26 -10.51 2.65
CA PHE A 65 11.41 -9.65 3.47
C PHE A 65 10.27 -10.44 4.14
N LEU A 66 9.56 -11.29 3.38
CA LEU A 66 8.49 -12.14 3.91
C LEU A 66 9.04 -13.23 4.85
N PHE A 67 10.18 -13.82 4.51
CA PHE A 67 10.86 -14.81 5.34
C PHE A 67 11.26 -14.22 6.70
N PHE A 68 11.94 -13.07 6.72
CA PHE A 68 12.39 -12.46 7.97
C PHE A 68 11.23 -11.96 8.84
N GLN A 69 10.09 -11.60 8.26
CA GLN A 69 8.88 -11.34 9.06
C GLN A 69 8.38 -12.61 9.78
N ALA A 70 8.29 -13.74 9.08
CA ALA A 70 7.93 -15.02 9.68
C ALA A 70 8.96 -15.48 10.72
N PHE A 71 10.24 -15.31 10.42
CA PHE A 71 11.33 -15.67 11.31
C PHE A 71 11.33 -14.81 12.58
N ALA A 72 11.11 -13.49 12.46
CA ALA A 72 10.97 -12.61 13.62
C ALA A 72 9.78 -13.03 14.50
N ALA A 73 8.63 -13.34 13.90
CA ALA A 73 7.46 -13.84 14.63
C ALA A 73 7.73 -15.16 15.35
N PHE A 74 8.57 -16.03 14.78
CA PHE A 74 9.04 -17.26 15.42
C PHE A 74 9.91 -16.96 16.64
N GLN A 75 10.90 -16.07 16.50
CA GLN A 75 11.79 -15.68 17.59
C GLN A 75 11.04 -15.00 18.74
N SER A 76 10.05 -14.17 18.43
CA SER A 76 9.21 -13.50 19.42
C SER A 76 8.09 -14.37 19.98
N GLN A 77 8.03 -15.67 19.63
CA GLN A 77 7.01 -16.63 20.08
C GLN A 77 5.56 -16.20 19.76
N THR A 78 5.37 -15.42 18.70
CA THR A 78 4.04 -14.99 18.23
C THR A 78 3.63 -15.67 16.92
N LEU A 79 4.42 -16.64 16.44
CA LEU A 79 4.16 -17.34 15.19
C LEU A 79 2.94 -18.27 15.30
N TYR A 80 1.99 -18.12 14.39
CA TYR A 80 0.89 -19.06 14.21
C TYR A 80 0.74 -19.46 12.73
N LEU A 81 0.12 -20.61 12.48
CA LEU A 81 0.04 -21.23 11.15
C LEU A 81 -0.59 -20.30 10.08
N ASN A 82 -1.66 -19.59 10.44
CA ASN A 82 -2.31 -18.64 9.53
C ASN A 82 -1.38 -17.49 9.11
N TYR A 83 -0.45 -17.06 9.97
CA TYR A 83 0.53 -16.03 9.63
C TYR A 83 1.52 -16.56 8.60
N VAL A 84 2.06 -17.77 8.82
CA VAL A 84 2.95 -18.46 7.86
C VAL A 84 2.24 -18.63 6.51
N GLY A 85 1.03 -19.19 6.51
CA GLY A 85 0.21 -19.32 5.31
C GLY A 85 -0.05 -17.98 4.61
N GLY A 86 -0.26 -16.91 5.39
CA GLY A 86 -0.36 -15.53 4.90
C GLY A 86 0.89 -15.07 4.15
N GLN A 87 2.10 -15.36 4.64
CA GLN A 87 3.35 -15.03 3.95
C GLN A 87 3.49 -15.77 2.61
N PHE A 88 3.12 -17.05 2.58
CA PHE A 88 3.07 -17.81 1.33
C PHE A 88 2.04 -17.24 0.34
N PHE A 89 0.86 -16.84 0.82
CA PHE A 89 -0.15 -16.20 -0.02
C PHE A 89 0.35 -14.88 -0.59
N LEU A 90 1.05 -14.06 0.20
CA LEU A 90 1.66 -12.81 -0.27
C LEU A 90 2.69 -13.05 -1.38
N LEU A 91 3.51 -14.08 -1.26
CA LEU A 91 4.44 -14.48 -2.33
C LEU A 91 3.70 -14.98 -3.58
N GLY A 92 2.55 -15.66 -3.39
CA GLY A 92 1.64 -16.04 -4.46
C GLY A 92 1.06 -14.84 -5.21
N LEU A 93 0.61 -13.80 -4.49
CA LEU A 93 0.14 -12.54 -5.08
C LEU A 93 1.23 -11.86 -5.90
N TYR A 94 2.42 -11.73 -5.32
CA TYR A 94 3.59 -11.15 -5.98
C TYR A 94 3.92 -11.88 -7.29
N SER A 95 4.01 -13.21 -7.23
CA SER A 95 4.28 -14.05 -8.41
C SER A 95 3.18 -13.93 -9.47
N PHE A 96 1.92 -13.90 -9.05
CA PHE A 96 0.78 -13.70 -9.94
C PHE A 96 0.85 -12.35 -10.66
N LEU A 97 1.08 -11.26 -9.93
CA LEU A 97 1.17 -9.91 -10.50
C LEU A 97 2.36 -9.79 -11.44
N LYS A 98 3.55 -10.23 -11.04
CA LYS A 98 4.73 -10.29 -11.91
C LYS A 98 4.43 -11.02 -13.22
N HIS A 99 3.83 -12.21 -13.15
CA HIS A 99 3.52 -13.01 -14.34
C HIS A 99 2.61 -12.25 -15.30
N PHE A 100 1.52 -11.65 -14.81
CA PHE A 100 0.54 -10.97 -15.64
C PHE A 100 0.99 -9.59 -16.12
N LEU A 101 1.77 -8.85 -15.33
CA LEU A 101 2.40 -7.61 -15.77
C LEU A 101 3.40 -7.87 -16.90
N LEU A 102 4.18 -8.96 -16.85
CA LEU A 102 5.11 -9.31 -17.93
C LEU A 102 4.43 -9.93 -19.16
N LEU A 103 3.26 -10.55 -18.99
CA LEU A 103 2.54 -11.22 -20.08
C LEU A 103 1.56 -10.28 -20.82
N ASP A 104 0.80 -9.47 -20.07
CA ASP A 104 -0.28 -8.62 -20.56
C ASP A 104 -0.54 -7.47 -19.57
N CYS A 105 0.42 -6.52 -19.51
CA CYS A 105 0.40 -5.41 -18.55
C CYS A 105 -0.89 -4.58 -18.65
N LYS A 106 -1.35 -4.26 -19.87
CA LYS A 106 -2.55 -3.45 -20.11
C LYS A 106 -3.81 -4.09 -19.54
N THR A 107 -4.03 -5.39 -19.79
CA THR A 107 -5.20 -6.08 -19.22
C THR A 107 -5.11 -6.14 -17.69
N THR A 108 -3.90 -6.32 -17.15
CA THR A 108 -3.66 -6.40 -15.70
C THR A 108 -3.99 -5.07 -15.01
N ILE A 109 -3.44 -3.96 -15.48
CA ILE A 109 -3.73 -2.62 -14.94
C ILE A 109 -5.21 -2.26 -15.15
N LYS A 110 -5.82 -2.65 -16.27
CA LYS A 110 -7.26 -2.45 -16.48
C LYS A 110 -8.12 -3.24 -15.49
N SER A 111 -7.74 -4.47 -15.15
CA SER A 111 -8.41 -5.24 -14.11
C SER A 111 -8.26 -4.61 -12.74
N LEU A 112 -7.05 -4.18 -12.36
CA LEU A 112 -6.79 -3.45 -11.11
C LEU A 112 -7.63 -2.18 -11.01
N PHE A 113 -7.61 -1.35 -12.05
CA PHE A 113 -8.40 -0.13 -12.15
C PHE A 113 -9.89 -0.39 -11.89
N LEU A 114 -10.47 -1.38 -12.57
CA LEU A 114 -11.89 -1.69 -12.47
C LEU A 114 -12.26 -2.27 -11.09
N THR A 115 -11.43 -3.14 -10.53
CA THR A 115 -11.67 -3.68 -9.19
C THR A 115 -11.62 -2.56 -8.15
N PHE A 116 -10.61 -1.69 -8.22
CA PHE A 116 -10.38 -0.68 -7.18
C PHE A 116 -11.36 0.49 -7.28
N ILE A 117 -11.73 0.93 -8.49
CA ILE A 117 -12.77 1.95 -8.64
C ILE A 117 -14.13 1.43 -8.14
N LEU A 118 -14.45 0.16 -8.42
CA LEU A 118 -15.68 -0.47 -7.91
C LEU A 118 -15.66 -0.48 -6.37
N PHE A 119 -14.54 -0.88 -5.77
CA PHE A 119 -14.38 -0.87 -4.32
C PHE A 119 -14.53 0.52 -3.70
N LEU A 120 -13.95 1.55 -4.32
CA LEU A 120 -14.08 2.93 -3.84
C LEU A 120 -15.51 3.44 -3.95
N CYS A 121 -16.20 3.15 -5.05
CA CYS A 121 -17.61 3.50 -5.21
C CYS A 121 -18.47 2.83 -4.13
N ILE A 122 -18.30 1.52 -3.89
CA ILE A 122 -19.06 0.81 -2.86
C ILE A 122 -18.70 1.34 -1.46
N GLN A 123 -17.42 1.59 -1.18
CA GLN A 123 -16.99 2.21 0.08
C GLN A 123 -17.74 3.51 0.36
N VAL A 124 -17.75 4.45 -0.58
CA VAL A 124 -18.43 5.73 -0.41
C VAL A 124 -19.94 5.57 -0.30
N ILE A 125 -20.56 4.71 -1.12
CA ILE A 125 -21.99 4.40 -1.01
C ILE A 125 -22.32 3.88 0.40
N THR A 126 -21.52 2.96 0.93
CA THR A 126 -21.75 2.43 2.29
C THR A 126 -21.54 3.48 3.38
N GLN A 127 -20.61 4.43 3.20
CA GLN A 127 -20.41 5.53 4.14
C GLN A 127 -21.59 6.51 4.17
N LEU A 128 -22.22 6.74 3.02
CA LEU A 128 -23.39 7.62 2.90
C LEU A 128 -24.67 6.97 3.41
N LEU A 129 -24.90 5.70 3.06
CA LEU A 129 -26.12 4.98 3.44
C LEU A 129 -26.11 4.48 4.89
N PHE A 130 -24.93 4.15 5.42
CA PHE A 130 -24.77 3.60 6.77
C PHE A 130 -23.82 4.48 7.59
N PRO A 131 -24.26 5.68 8.06
CA PRO A 131 -23.38 6.62 8.75
C PRO A 131 -22.75 6.07 10.03
N VAL A 132 -23.35 5.04 10.64
CA VAL A 132 -22.87 4.34 11.84
C VAL A 132 -21.88 3.20 11.49
N GLY A 133 -21.78 2.81 10.22
CA GLY A 133 -20.98 1.67 9.77
C GLY A 133 -21.66 0.32 10.03
N PHE A 134 -20.93 -0.77 9.77
CA PHE A 134 -21.41 -2.15 9.89
C PHE A 134 -20.94 -2.87 11.16
N ASP A 135 -20.05 -2.26 11.95
CA ASP A 135 -19.55 -2.82 13.21
C ASP A 135 -20.33 -2.21 14.38
N SER A 136 -21.27 -2.98 14.94
CA SER A 136 -22.11 -2.54 16.05
C SER A 136 -21.34 -2.32 17.36
N LEU A 137 -20.16 -2.91 17.52
CA LEU A 137 -19.30 -2.71 18.68
C LEU A 137 -18.56 -1.37 18.62
N HIS A 138 -18.39 -0.80 17.43
CA HIS A 138 -17.68 0.46 17.21
C HIS A 138 -18.47 1.44 16.31
N PRO A 139 -19.66 1.90 16.75
CA PRO A 139 -20.58 2.69 15.93
C PRO A 139 -20.17 4.14 15.71
N THR A 140 -19.09 4.61 16.35
CA THR A 140 -18.72 6.04 16.39
C THR A 140 -17.26 6.28 16.00
N GLY A 141 -17.00 7.50 15.52
CA GLY A 141 -15.65 7.98 15.23
C GLY A 141 -14.94 7.24 14.10
N ASP A 142 -13.62 7.11 14.24
CA ASP A 142 -12.72 6.53 13.22
C ASP A 142 -12.74 4.99 13.20
N ASN A 143 -13.41 4.36 14.17
CA ASN A 143 -13.51 2.90 14.28
C ASN A 143 -14.67 2.29 13.46
N ARG A 144 -15.55 3.12 12.90
CA ARG A 144 -16.64 2.67 12.04
C ARG A 144 -16.12 1.86 10.87
N LEU A 145 -16.65 0.66 10.71
CA LEU A 145 -16.31 -0.25 9.62
C LEU A 145 -17.26 -0.05 8.44
N TYR A 146 -16.71 0.16 7.26
CA TYR A 146 -17.45 0.24 5.99
C TYR A 146 -17.02 -0.89 5.05
N PHE A 147 -17.40 -0.81 3.77
CA PHE A 147 -17.12 -1.86 2.78
C PHE A 147 -15.65 -2.33 2.76
N LEU A 148 -14.73 -1.42 2.40
CA LEU A 148 -13.29 -1.68 2.36
C LEU A 148 -12.70 -1.81 3.77
N GLY A 149 -13.30 -1.15 4.75
CA GLY A 149 -12.85 -1.14 6.14
C GLY A 149 -12.96 0.25 6.77
N ARG A 150 -12.09 0.52 7.74
CA ARG A 150 -12.05 1.78 8.50
C ARG A 150 -11.44 2.92 7.69
N LYS A 151 -11.67 4.15 8.15
CA LYS A 151 -11.38 5.44 7.49
C LYS A 151 -10.20 5.49 6.49
N ASN A 152 -9.00 5.07 6.90
CA ASN A 152 -7.78 5.31 6.10
C ASN A 152 -7.49 4.25 5.03
N ILE A 153 -8.23 3.14 5.03
CA ILE A 153 -7.94 1.99 4.15
C ILE A 153 -8.18 2.28 2.67
N ALA A 154 -9.02 3.27 2.34
CA ALA A 154 -9.35 3.63 0.97
C ALA A 154 -8.19 4.33 0.23
N THR A 155 -7.27 4.96 0.97
CA THR A 155 -6.15 5.75 0.41
C THR A 155 -5.31 5.01 -0.64
N PRO A 156 -4.79 3.79 -0.38
CA PRO A 156 -4.02 3.07 -1.38
C PRO A 156 -4.84 2.70 -2.63
N TYR A 157 -6.15 2.45 -2.49
CA TYR A 157 -7.02 2.18 -3.64
C TYR A 157 -7.21 3.43 -4.52
N ILE A 158 -7.26 4.61 -3.92
CA ILE A 158 -7.28 5.90 -4.62
C ILE A 158 -5.99 6.08 -5.42
N ILE A 159 -4.83 5.86 -4.79
CA ILE A 159 -3.51 5.99 -5.43
C ILE A 159 -3.38 5.03 -6.62
N VAL A 160 -3.72 3.75 -6.43
CA VAL A 160 -3.66 2.74 -7.50
C VAL A 160 -4.69 3.02 -8.59
N GLY A 161 -5.90 3.48 -8.25
CA GLY A 161 -6.95 3.84 -9.21
C GLY A 161 -6.53 4.99 -10.13
N LEU A 162 -6.03 6.09 -9.56
CA LEU A 162 -5.49 7.22 -10.32
C LEU A 162 -4.29 6.80 -11.18
N GLY A 163 -3.33 6.11 -10.56
CA GLY A 163 -2.16 5.58 -11.23
C GLY A 163 -2.51 4.72 -12.44
N SER A 164 -3.42 3.77 -12.25
CA SER A 164 -3.86 2.87 -13.32
C SER A 164 -4.53 3.61 -14.48
N PHE A 165 -5.34 4.64 -14.19
CA PHE A 165 -5.92 5.49 -15.23
C PHE A 165 -4.83 6.16 -16.07
N TYR A 166 -3.83 6.76 -15.45
CA TYR A 166 -2.76 7.43 -16.18
C TYR A 166 -1.83 6.45 -16.92
N LEU A 167 -1.54 5.29 -16.35
CA LEU A 167 -0.75 4.24 -17.03
C LEU A 167 -1.46 3.73 -18.30
N LEU A 168 -2.78 3.55 -18.24
CA LEU A 168 -3.55 3.06 -19.39
C LEU A 168 -3.72 4.10 -20.50
N ASN A 169 -3.89 5.38 -20.12
CA ASN A 169 -4.18 6.44 -21.07
C ASN A 169 -2.95 7.23 -21.52
N LYS A 170 -1.82 7.12 -20.82
CA LYS A 170 -0.56 7.84 -21.10
C LYS A 170 -0.69 9.38 -21.10
N LYS A 171 -1.60 9.90 -20.28
CA LYS A 171 -1.99 11.33 -20.27
C LYS A 171 -1.25 12.22 -19.28
N MET A 172 -0.32 11.67 -18.50
CA MET A 172 0.31 12.40 -17.38
C MET A 172 1.07 13.66 -17.80
N ASN A 173 1.40 13.74 -19.08
CA ASN A 173 2.18 14.80 -19.71
C ASN A 173 1.45 15.50 -20.86
N GLU A 174 0.16 15.20 -21.03
CA GLU A 174 -0.70 15.88 -21.99
C GLU A 174 -1.43 17.04 -21.32
N PHE A 175 -2.04 17.90 -22.13
CA PHE A 175 -3.00 18.87 -21.62
C PHE A 175 -4.22 18.15 -21.03
N ILE A 176 -4.74 18.70 -19.93
CA ILE A 176 -5.85 18.09 -19.21
C ILE A 176 -7.11 18.19 -20.07
N SER A 177 -7.63 17.03 -20.47
CA SER A 177 -8.89 16.95 -21.24
C SER A 177 -10.12 17.06 -20.33
N LEU A 178 -11.27 17.49 -20.86
CA LEU A 178 -12.52 17.56 -20.08
C LEU A 178 -12.89 16.21 -19.44
N LYS A 179 -12.67 15.10 -20.14
CA LYS A 179 -12.87 13.74 -19.62
C LYS A 179 -11.99 13.45 -18.40
N GLU A 180 -10.76 13.96 -18.41
CA GLU A 180 -9.83 13.84 -17.29
C GLU A 180 -10.25 14.74 -16.12
N ILE A 181 -10.76 15.95 -16.37
CA ILE A 181 -11.32 16.82 -15.33
C ILE A 181 -12.48 16.14 -14.61
N ILE A 182 -13.42 15.55 -15.36
CA ILE A 182 -14.55 14.80 -14.78
C ILE A 182 -14.03 13.62 -13.94
N PHE A 183 -13.04 12.89 -14.46
CA PHE A 183 -12.44 11.76 -13.75
C PHE A 183 -11.71 12.17 -12.47
N LEU A 184 -10.92 13.25 -12.52
CA LEU A 184 -10.27 13.80 -11.33
C LEU A 184 -11.32 14.29 -10.33
N GLY A 185 -12.35 15.00 -10.79
CA GLY A 185 -13.48 15.43 -9.96
C GLY A 185 -14.14 14.27 -9.21
N LEU A 186 -14.39 13.14 -9.90
CA LEU A 186 -14.90 11.91 -9.27
C LEU A 186 -13.95 11.42 -8.17
N PHE A 187 -12.65 11.30 -8.44
CA PHE A 187 -11.67 10.87 -7.43
C PHE A 187 -11.52 11.87 -6.28
N GLY A 188 -11.71 13.17 -6.53
CA GLY A 188 -11.74 14.20 -5.49
C GLY A 188 -12.95 14.05 -4.58
N ILE A 189 -14.13 13.83 -5.15
CA ILE A 189 -15.35 13.53 -4.40
C ILE A 189 -15.17 12.26 -3.57
N LEU A 190 -14.67 11.18 -4.19
CA LEU A 190 -14.41 9.92 -3.48
C LEU A 190 -13.43 10.13 -2.31
N SER A 191 -12.32 10.83 -2.55
CA SER A 191 -11.31 11.13 -1.51
C SER A 191 -11.91 11.94 -0.36
N PHE A 192 -12.70 12.98 -0.66
CA PHE A 192 -13.34 13.82 0.35
C PHE A 192 -14.38 13.03 1.18
N LEU A 193 -15.23 12.24 0.51
CA LEU A 193 -16.29 11.47 1.16
C LEU A 193 -15.75 10.31 2.01
N THR A 194 -14.51 9.86 1.79
CA THR A 194 -13.87 8.89 2.69
C THR A 194 -13.60 9.44 4.09
N GLN A 195 -13.68 10.76 4.27
CA GLN A 195 -13.37 11.49 5.51
C GLN A 195 -11.91 11.31 6.00
N SER A 196 -11.01 10.78 5.17
CA SER A 196 -9.59 10.60 5.53
C SER A 196 -8.74 11.79 5.07
N SER A 197 -8.12 12.50 6.01
CA SER A 197 -7.16 13.57 5.70
C SER A 197 -5.97 13.03 4.89
N THR A 198 -5.51 11.81 5.18
CA THR A 198 -4.42 11.16 4.44
C THR A 198 -4.82 10.91 2.98
N ALA A 199 -6.06 10.48 2.72
CA ALA A 199 -6.57 10.32 1.36
C ALA A 199 -6.59 11.65 0.59
N ILE A 200 -7.07 12.72 1.21
CA ILE A 200 -7.12 14.06 0.61
C ILE A 200 -5.71 14.58 0.31
N ILE A 201 -4.76 14.43 1.23
CA ILE A 201 -3.35 14.82 1.02
C ILE A 201 -2.74 14.03 -0.13
N CYS A 202 -2.92 12.71 -0.17
CA CYS A 202 -2.35 11.87 -1.22
C CYS A 202 -2.94 12.20 -2.60
N TYR A 203 -4.25 12.47 -2.67
CA TYR A 203 -4.94 12.93 -3.87
C TYR A 203 -4.45 14.31 -4.34
N GLY A 204 -4.37 15.28 -3.43
CA GLY A 204 -3.88 16.62 -3.72
C GLY A 204 -2.44 16.62 -4.22
N LEU A 205 -1.57 15.81 -3.59
CA LEU A 205 -0.19 15.61 -4.04
C LEU A 205 -0.13 14.96 -5.43
N PHE A 206 -1.00 13.98 -5.71
CA PHE A 206 -1.09 13.34 -7.02
C PHE A 206 -1.42 14.38 -8.10
N ILE A 207 -2.41 15.24 -7.86
CA ILE A 207 -2.78 16.33 -8.79
C ILE A 207 -1.63 17.33 -8.91
N PHE A 208 -1.04 17.76 -7.80
CA PHE A 208 0.06 18.71 -7.82
C PHE A 208 1.18 18.22 -8.75
N ILE A 209 1.61 16.96 -8.61
CA ILE A 209 2.66 16.40 -9.48
C ILE A 209 2.16 16.24 -10.93
N ARG A 210 0.89 15.88 -11.16
CA ARG A 210 0.30 15.87 -12.51
C ARG A 210 0.43 17.24 -13.19
N LEU A 211 0.22 18.33 -12.45
CA LEU A 211 0.34 19.71 -12.95
C LEU A 211 1.79 20.17 -13.15
N LEU A 212 2.78 19.51 -12.53
CA LEU A 212 4.20 19.82 -12.70
C LEU A 212 4.74 19.33 -14.04
N GLY A 213 4.86 20.24 -15.02
CA GLY A 213 5.60 20.04 -16.28
C GLY A 213 5.07 18.92 -17.20
N LEU A 214 5.50 18.91 -18.46
CA LEU A 214 5.03 17.96 -19.49
C LEU A 214 6.07 16.88 -19.86
N LYS A 215 7.12 16.68 -19.05
CA LYS A 215 8.15 15.68 -19.35
C LYS A 215 7.83 14.34 -18.68
N GLU A 216 7.65 13.28 -19.49
CA GLU A 216 7.37 11.91 -19.02
C GLU A 216 8.56 11.25 -18.35
N ASN A 217 9.76 11.48 -18.89
CA ASN A 217 10.98 10.98 -18.27
C ASN A 217 11.43 11.95 -17.19
N ILE A 218 11.27 11.51 -15.95
CA ILE A 218 11.73 12.28 -14.81
C ILE A 218 13.22 12.00 -14.62
N GLY A 219 14.02 13.07 -14.65
CA GLY A 219 15.47 12.98 -14.44
C GLY A 219 15.82 12.39 -13.08
N LYS A 220 17.03 11.82 -12.98
CA LYS A 220 17.60 11.20 -11.75
C LYS A 220 17.42 12.07 -10.49
N LEU A 221 17.47 13.39 -10.66
CA LEU A 221 17.34 14.37 -9.59
C LEU A 221 16.01 14.25 -8.82
N TYR A 222 14.88 14.19 -9.51
CA TYR A 222 13.57 14.13 -8.84
C TYR A 222 13.38 12.84 -8.06
N SER A 223 13.79 11.70 -8.63
CA SER A 223 13.80 10.42 -7.89
C SER A 223 14.64 10.51 -6.62
N LEU A 224 15.83 11.12 -6.69
CA LEU A 224 16.70 11.34 -5.54
C LEU A 224 16.06 12.28 -4.50
N VAL A 225 15.47 13.39 -4.94
CA VAL A 225 14.81 14.36 -4.05
C VAL A 225 13.64 13.70 -3.33
N SER A 226 12.79 12.94 -4.03
CA SER A 226 11.66 12.23 -3.41
C SER A 226 12.11 11.21 -2.37
N MET A 227 13.18 10.47 -2.66
CA MET A 227 13.75 9.54 -1.69
C MET A 227 14.35 10.27 -0.49
N ALA A 228 15.11 11.34 -0.73
CA ALA A 228 15.70 12.15 0.33
C ALA A 228 14.62 12.72 1.25
N VAL A 229 13.51 13.24 0.69
CA VAL A 229 12.37 13.73 1.49
C VAL A 229 11.79 12.63 2.35
N TYR A 230 11.57 11.43 1.82
CA TYR A 230 11.05 10.32 2.61
C TYR A 230 12.01 9.87 3.71
N VAL A 231 13.30 9.70 3.39
CA VAL A 231 14.31 9.31 4.38
C VAL A 231 14.39 10.38 5.47
N CYS A 232 14.50 11.66 5.10
CA CYS A 232 14.52 12.76 6.06
C CYS A 232 13.27 12.78 6.94
N PHE A 233 12.08 12.54 6.37
CA PHE A 233 10.85 12.52 7.13
C PHE A 233 10.78 11.31 8.08
N SER A 234 11.09 10.11 7.60
CA SER A 234 11.15 8.90 8.42
C SER A 234 12.19 9.02 9.53
N LEU A 235 13.37 9.57 9.25
CA LEU A 235 14.39 9.85 10.27
C LEU A 235 13.90 10.92 11.24
N SER A 236 13.20 11.97 10.79
CA SER A 236 12.62 12.97 11.71
C SER A 236 11.59 12.38 12.68
N ILE A 237 10.86 11.34 12.25
CA ILE A 237 9.93 10.59 13.10
C ILE A 237 10.69 9.69 14.07
N ILE A 238 11.69 8.94 13.60
CA ILE A 238 12.49 8.04 14.44
C ILE A 238 13.29 8.84 15.49
N PHE A 239 13.84 9.98 15.09
CA PHE A 239 14.51 10.95 15.96
C PHE A 239 13.56 12.01 16.50
N SER A 240 12.25 11.74 16.58
CA SER A 240 11.25 12.71 17.07
C SER A 240 11.34 13.04 18.56
N GLN A 241 12.37 12.54 19.26
CA GLN A 241 12.89 13.18 20.47
C GLN A 241 13.57 14.54 20.18
N SER A 242 13.77 14.92 18.92
CA SER A 242 14.41 16.17 18.49
C SER A 242 13.42 17.31 18.19
N THR A 243 13.88 18.53 18.47
CA THR A 243 13.20 19.84 18.36
C THR A 243 12.50 20.10 17.02
N ILE A 244 12.85 19.38 15.95
CA ILE A 244 12.33 19.58 14.59
C ILE A 244 10.82 19.27 14.50
N LEU A 245 10.35 18.23 15.20
CA LEU A 245 8.92 17.88 15.18
C LEU A 245 8.08 18.91 15.93
N SER A 246 8.63 19.49 17.02
CA SER A 246 7.97 20.59 17.75
C SER A 246 7.84 21.85 16.89
N THR A 247 8.84 22.17 16.05
CA THR A 247 8.78 23.29 15.10
C THR A 247 7.70 23.08 14.04
N PHE A 248 7.58 21.86 13.49
CA PHE A 248 6.49 21.54 12.56
C PHE A 248 5.11 21.68 13.21
N THR A 249 4.91 21.18 14.42
CA THR A 249 3.63 21.33 15.13
C THR A 249 3.32 22.79 15.49
N ALA A 250 4.35 23.60 15.75
CA ALA A 250 4.20 25.02 16.08
C ALA A 250 3.79 25.86 14.86
N ILE A 251 4.35 25.58 13.67
CA ILE A 251 4.02 26.28 12.42
C ILE A 251 2.56 26.03 12.00
N PHE A 252 2.00 24.86 12.29
CA PHE A 252 0.61 24.54 11.96
C PHE A 252 -0.40 25.02 13.02
N SER A 253 0.06 25.70 14.08
CA SER A 253 -0.70 26.46 15.09
C SER A 253 -2.15 26.01 15.34
N LYS A 254 -2.34 24.70 15.56
CA LYS A 254 -3.53 24.09 16.15
C LYS A 254 -3.13 22.78 16.82
N ASN A 255 -3.76 22.51 17.96
CA ASN A 255 -3.78 21.22 18.67
C ASN A 255 -4.42 20.06 17.84
N ALA A 256 -4.14 19.98 16.54
CA ALA A 256 -4.86 19.15 15.59
C ALA A 256 -3.99 17.98 15.08
N THR A 257 -4.45 16.75 15.32
CA THR A 257 -4.09 15.48 14.65
C THR A 257 -2.73 14.80 14.90
N PHE A 258 -1.64 15.49 15.26
CA PHE A 258 -0.34 14.83 15.45
C PHE A 258 0.02 14.47 16.90
N SER A 259 -0.50 15.18 17.90
CA SER A 259 -0.19 14.93 19.33
C SER A 259 -0.53 13.50 19.77
N GLY A 260 -1.59 12.91 19.21
CA GLY A 260 -1.91 11.50 19.41
C GLY A 260 -0.91 10.54 18.77
N ARG A 261 -0.47 10.82 17.53
CA ARG A 261 0.45 9.96 16.78
C ARG A 261 1.87 9.98 17.36
N ILE A 262 2.31 11.11 17.91
CA ILE A 262 3.64 11.22 18.55
C ILE A 262 3.79 10.21 19.69
N ASN A 263 2.80 10.11 20.58
CA ASN A 263 2.85 9.16 21.69
C ASN A 263 2.88 7.70 21.20
N ILE A 264 2.13 7.39 20.13
CA ILE A 264 2.16 6.07 19.49
C ILE A 264 3.55 5.80 18.89
N TRP A 265 4.14 6.76 18.20
CA TRP A 265 5.48 6.61 17.59
C TRP A 265 6.56 6.43 18.64
N GLN A 266 6.54 7.20 19.73
CA GLN A 266 7.47 7.04 20.85
C GLN A 266 7.32 5.68 21.52
N LEU A 267 6.09 5.17 21.67
CA LEU A 267 5.87 3.82 22.17
C LEU A 267 6.41 2.76 21.19
N ALA A 268 6.18 2.92 19.88
CA ALA A 268 6.71 2.02 18.86
C ALA A 268 8.25 1.98 18.85
N ILE A 269 8.89 3.15 19.01
CA ILE A 269 10.35 3.25 19.13
C ILE A 269 10.84 2.51 20.37
N ARG A 270 10.22 2.73 21.54
CA ARG A 270 10.60 2.01 22.77
C ARG A 270 10.43 0.49 22.64
N ILE A 271 9.33 0.04 22.04
CA ILE A 271 9.08 -1.39 21.77
C ILE A 271 10.17 -1.96 20.87
N PHE A 272 10.58 -1.20 19.84
CA PHE A 272 11.67 -1.59 18.96
C PHE A 272 13.02 -1.61 19.70
N GLU A 273 13.32 -0.63 20.55
CA GLU A 273 14.55 -0.58 21.35
C GLU A 273 14.65 -1.75 22.33
N GLU A 274 13.54 -2.16 22.95
CA GLU A 274 13.48 -3.31 23.86
C GLU A 274 13.86 -4.63 23.18
N ASN A 275 13.53 -4.80 21.89
CA ASN A 275 13.81 -6.01 21.12
C ASN A 275 14.24 -5.65 19.69
N PHE A 276 15.44 -5.07 19.56
CA PHE A 276 15.93 -4.50 18.30
C PHE A 276 15.95 -5.50 17.12
N GLU A 277 16.39 -6.73 17.36
CA GLU A 277 16.61 -7.70 16.29
C GLU A 277 15.31 -8.23 15.69
N PHE A 278 14.34 -8.59 16.54
CA PHE A 278 13.13 -9.33 16.15
C PHE A 278 11.81 -8.61 16.46
N GLY A 279 11.87 -7.44 17.09
CA GLY A 279 10.69 -6.74 17.58
C GLY A 279 9.97 -7.51 18.68
N ARG A 280 8.77 -7.05 19.02
CA ARG A 280 7.96 -7.62 20.12
C ARG A 280 6.90 -8.61 19.64
N GLY A 281 6.83 -8.88 18.33
CA GLY A 281 5.93 -9.85 17.72
C GLY A 281 4.69 -9.26 17.06
N ILE A 282 3.89 -10.13 16.44
CA ILE A 282 2.83 -9.70 15.52
C ILE A 282 1.55 -9.19 16.20
N GLU A 283 1.35 -9.49 17.48
CA GLU A 283 0.16 -9.09 18.25
C GLU A 283 0.36 -7.79 19.06
N VAL A 284 1.40 -7.01 18.74
CA VAL A 284 1.67 -5.74 19.41
C VAL A 284 0.48 -4.79 19.29
N ASN A 285 0.10 -4.25 20.44
CA ASN A 285 -0.92 -3.23 20.63
C ASN A 285 -0.27 -2.01 21.27
N PHE A 286 -0.62 -0.81 20.80
CA PHE A 286 -0.03 0.44 21.26
C PHE A 286 -1.02 1.15 22.20
N ASN A 287 -0.78 1.03 23.50
CA ASN A 287 -1.51 1.80 24.53
C ASN A 287 -0.73 3.08 24.84
N ALA A 288 -0.85 4.07 23.97
CA ALA A 288 -0.04 5.28 24.01
C ALA A 288 -0.54 6.33 25.02
N TRP A 289 -1.67 6.08 25.70
CA TRP A 289 -2.32 7.05 26.58
C TRP A 289 -2.79 6.40 27.88
N THR A 290 -2.98 7.20 28.93
CA THR A 290 -3.44 6.74 30.25
C THR A 290 -4.95 6.47 30.32
N ASN A 291 -5.70 6.78 29.26
CA ASN A 291 -7.15 6.59 29.19
C ASN A 291 -7.58 5.18 28.73
N GLY A 292 -6.62 4.26 28.54
CA GLY A 292 -6.90 2.87 28.16
C GLY A 292 -7.25 2.66 26.68
N ILE A 293 -7.15 3.69 25.82
CA ILE A 293 -7.37 3.54 24.38
C ILE A 293 -6.19 2.79 23.76
N ILE A 294 -6.49 1.64 23.14
CA ILE A 294 -5.52 0.80 22.44
C ILE A 294 -5.66 1.02 20.93
N VAL A 295 -4.53 1.24 20.25
CA VAL A 295 -4.47 1.22 18.78
C VAL A 295 -3.65 0.03 18.29
N ASN A 296 -4.08 -0.55 17.18
CA ASN A 296 -3.47 -1.78 16.63
C ASN A 296 -2.37 -1.48 15.61
N SER A 297 -1.89 -0.24 15.54
CA SER A 297 -0.89 0.17 14.56
C SER A 297 -0.10 1.39 15.04
N ALA A 298 1.18 1.45 14.67
CA ALA A 298 2.03 2.62 14.84
C ALA A 298 1.64 3.80 13.93
N HIS A 299 0.70 3.61 12.99
CA HIS A 299 0.34 4.62 11.98
C HIS A 299 1.55 5.19 11.22
N ASN A 300 2.56 4.36 11.03
CA ASN A 300 3.72 4.59 10.18
C ASN A 300 4.23 3.20 9.85
N THR A 301 4.26 2.85 8.57
CA THR A 301 4.52 1.47 8.15
C THR A 301 5.92 1.00 8.58
N LEU A 302 6.95 1.86 8.49
CA LEU A 302 8.30 1.49 8.90
C LEU A 302 8.37 1.24 10.41
N LEU A 303 7.82 2.15 11.22
CA LEU A 303 7.78 1.96 12.67
C LEU A 303 6.97 0.72 13.08
N ASP A 304 5.86 0.44 12.38
CA ASP A 304 5.04 -0.74 12.67
C ASP A 304 5.82 -2.03 12.37
N ILE A 305 6.56 -2.07 11.25
CA ILE A 305 7.45 -3.19 10.90
C ILE A 305 8.57 -3.35 11.95
N LEU A 306 9.24 -2.25 12.33
CA LEU A 306 10.33 -2.27 13.31
C LEU A 306 9.84 -2.75 14.68
N ALA A 307 8.74 -2.20 15.19
CA ALA A 307 8.19 -2.57 16.49
C ALA A 307 7.70 -4.03 16.53
N ARG A 308 7.11 -4.53 15.44
CA ARG A 308 6.55 -5.89 15.40
C ARG A 308 7.58 -6.97 15.05
N THR A 309 8.48 -6.67 14.11
CA THR A 309 9.33 -7.68 13.45
C THR A 309 10.82 -7.33 13.41
N GLY A 310 11.22 -6.20 14.02
CA GLY A 310 12.62 -5.86 14.24
C GLY A 310 13.35 -5.28 13.03
N ILE A 311 14.67 -5.17 13.17
CA ILE A 311 15.52 -4.45 12.22
C ILE A 311 15.63 -5.15 10.86
N PHE A 312 15.66 -6.49 10.80
CA PHE A 312 15.92 -7.20 9.54
C PHE A 312 14.83 -6.96 8.49
N PRO A 313 13.53 -7.16 8.79
CA PRO A 313 12.45 -6.76 7.87
C PRO A 313 12.42 -5.26 7.61
N GLY A 314 12.73 -4.44 8.62
CA GLY A 314 12.80 -2.98 8.48
C GLY A 314 13.82 -2.51 7.44
N VAL A 315 15.04 -3.06 7.49
CA VAL A 315 16.09 -2.78 6.50
C VAL A 315 15.68 -3.27 5.11
N LEU A 316 15.14 -4.49 5.01
CA LEU A 316 14.68 -5.03 3.73
C LEU A 316 13.56 -4.20 3.11
N PHE A 317 12.63 -3.70 3.92
CA PHE A 317 11.59 -2.76 3.50
C PHE A 317 12.20 -1.47 2.91
N VAL A 318 13.16 -0.86 3.61
CA VAL A 318 13.85 0.36 3.13
C VAL A 318 14.63 0.08 1.85
N VAL A 319 15.34 -1.05 1.76
CA VAL A 319 16.10 -1.45 0.56
C VAL A 319 15.17 -1.70 -0.63
N LEU A 320 14.02 -2.34 -0.41
CA LEU A 320 12.99 -2.52 -1.44
C LEU A 320 12.50 -1.18 -1.98
N LEU A 321 12.17 -0.22 -1.11
CA LEU A 321 11.77 1.12 -1.55
C LEU A 321 12.90 1.86 -2.27
N LEU A 322 14.13 1.83 -1.73
CA LEU A 322 15.31 2.45 -2.33
C LEU A 322 15.59 1.95 -3.75
N SER A 323 15.36 0.66 -4.00
CA SER A 323 15.56 0.06 -5.33
C SER A 323 14.66 0.67 -6.42
N LEU A 324 13.55 1.30 -6.04
CA LEU A 324 12.64 1.99 -6.95
C LEU A 324 13.11 3.42 -7.29
N PHE A 325 14.09 3.95 -6.55
CA PHE A 325 14.67 5.27 -6.78
C PHE A 325 16.12 5.23 -7.28
N LEU A 326 16.83 4.14 -6.97
CA LEU A 326 18.24 3.95 -7.26
C LEU A 326 18.48 2.67 -8.05
N GLY A 327 19.58 2.64 -8.81
CA GLY A 327 20.00 1.44 -9.52
C GLY A 327 19.11 1.07 -10.72
N LYS A 328 19.00 -0.24 -10.97
CA LYS A 328 18.41 -0.80 -12.20
C LYS A 328 16.88 -0.66 -12.26
N TYR A 329 16.19 -0.72 -11.12
CA TYR A 329 14.73 -0.73 -11.04
C TYR A 329 14.14 0.67 -10.80
N ARG A 330 14.95 1.71 -11.01
CA ARG A 330 14.52 3.09 -10.82
C ARG A 330 13.31 3.42 -11.70
N VAL A 331 12.29 3.97 -11.06
CA VAL A 331 11.11 4.51 -11.71
C VAL A 331 11.50 5.74 -12.56
N LYS A 332 11.20 5.68 -13.86
CA LYS A 332 11.48 6.76 -14.83
C LYS A 332 10.22 7.48 -15.31
N SER A 333 9.07 6.80 -15.30
CA SER A 333 7.79 7.39 -15.69
C SER A 333 7.28 8.34 -14.61
N LYS A 334 6.79 9.50 -15.04
CA LYS A 334 6.10 10.46 -14.17
C LYS A 334 4.92 9.83 -13.45
N THR A 335 4.11 9.03 -14.13
CA THR A 335 2.95 8.37 -13.50
C THR A 335 3.35 7.45 -12.36
N LEU A 336 4.30 6.54 -12.62
CA LEU A 336 4.79 5.61 -11.61
C LEU A 336 5.44 6.35 -10.43
N LEU A 337 6.18 7.43 -10.71
CA LEU A 337 6.80 8.22 -9.65
C LEU A 337 5.74 8.92 -8.79
N THR A 338 4.70 9.49 -9.40
CA THR A 338 3.60 10.11 -8.66
C THR A 338 2.86 9.10 -7.80
N MET A 339 2.58 7.90 -8.32
CA MET A 339 2.00 6.80 -7.53
C MET A 339 2.89 6.47 -6.32
N LEU A 340 4.19 6.32 -6.54
CA LEU A 340 5.14 5.94 -5.51
C LEU A 340 5.29 7.04 -4.44
N ILE A 341 5.39 8.31 -4.83
CA ILE A 341 5.47 9.44 -3.90
C ILE A 341 4.20 9.56 -3.06
N SER A 342 3.01 9.49 -3.68
CA SER A 342 1.74 9.51 -2.94
C SER A 342 1.65 8.32 -1.98
N PHE A 343 2.10 7.14 -2.40
CA PHE A 343 2.16 5.97 -1.54
C PHE A 343 3.16 6.15 -0.39
N MET A 344 4.31 6.77 -0.63
CA MET A 344 5.30 7.07 0.40
C MET A 344 4.77 8.03 1.46
N VAL A 345 4.04 9.07 1.07
CA VAL A 345 3.35 9.94 2.03
C VAL A 345 2.31 9.15 2.84
N TYR A 346 1.53 8.28 2.18
CA TYR A 346 0.59 7.40 2.89
C TYR A 346 1.29 6.50 3.93
N ILE A 347 2.34 5.77 3.58
CA ILE A 347 3.03 4.85 4.51
C ILE A 347 3.78 5.56 5.64
N THR A 348 4.04 6.87 5.51
CA THR A 348 4.61 7.67 6.62
C THR A 348 3.55 8.07 7.66
N MET A 349 2.28 8.09 7.26
CA MET A 349 1.16 8.54 8.09
C MET A 349 0.22 7.40 8.48
N GLU A 350 0.32 6.24 7.84
CA GLU A 350 -0.54 5.09 8.09
C GLU A 350 0.26 3.79 7.96
N ALA A 351 -0.20 2.73 8.63
CA ALA A 351 0.28 1.39 8.32
C ALA A 351 -0.44 0.85 7.08
N THR A 352 0.35 0.36 6.13
CA THR A 352 -0.17 -0.33 4.94
C THR A 352 -0.13 -1.84 5.13
N SER A 353 -1.04 -2.55 4.46
CA SER A 353 -0.91 -4.01 4.35
C SER A 353 0.26 -4.37 3.43
N VAL A 354 0.93 -5.48 3.74
CA VAL A 354 2.02 -6.00 2.90
C VAL A 354 1.51 -6.32 1.47
N SER A 355 0.24 -6.71 1.31
CA SER A 355 -0.35 -6.94 -0.01
C SER A 355 -0.38 -5.69 -0.90
N ILE A 356 -0.68 -4.51 -0.34
CA ILE A 356 -0.67 -3.24 -1.07
C ILE A 356 0.76 -2.80 -1.36
N LEU A 357 1.68 -2.98 -0.41
CA LEU A 357 3.12 -2.72 -0.63
C LEU A 357 3.65 -3.52 -1.83
N LEU A 358 3.41 -4.84 -1.84
CA LEU A 358 3.85 -5.71 -2.94
C LEU A 358 3.20 -5.34 -4.27
N LEU A 359 1.91 -4.98 -4.27
CA LEU A 359 1.22 -4.49 -5.46
C LEU A 359 1.90 -3.23 -6.05
N ILE A 360 2.24 -2.25 -5.21
CA ILE A 360 2.92 -1.03 -5.67
C ILE A 360 4.31 -1.35 -6.21
N ILE A 361 5.07 -2.22 -5.53
CA ILE A 361 6.39 -2.68 -5.99
C ILE A 361 6.26 -3.37 -7.34
N ASP A 362 5.33 -4.32 -7.50
CA ASP A 362 5.13 -5.05 -8.76
C ASP A 362 4.78 -4.13 -9.91
N ILE A 363 3.87 -3.16 -9.70
CA ILE A 363 3.52 -2.18 -10.73
C ILE A 363 4.76 -1.35 -11.10
N CYS A 364 5.48 -0.79 -10.12
CA CYS A 364 6.64 0.05 -10.38
C CYS A 364 7.77 -0.68 -11.11
N VAL A 365 7.99 -1.95 -10.77
CA VAL A 365 9.08 -2.76 -11.33
C VAL A 365 8.69 -3.38 -12.67
N TYR A 366 7.54 -4.03 -12.77
CA TYR A 366 7.22 -4.91 -13.90
C TYR A 366 6.30 -4.29 -14.96
N TRP A 367 5.59 -3.20 -14.67
CA TRP A 367 4.87 -2.48 -15.73
C TRP A 367 5.80 -2.03 -16.87
N PRO A 368 6.95 -1.36 -16.62
CA PRO A 368 7.82 -0.90 -17.68
C PRO A 368 8.34 -2.04 -18.57
N PHE A 369 8.79 -3.14 -17.97
CA PHE A 369 9.28 -4.31 -18.73
C PHE A 369 8.17 -4.99 -19.54
N GLY A 370 6.96 -5.06 -19.01
CA GLY A 370 5.80 -5.58 -19.73
C GLY A 370 5.41 -4.69 -20.91
N GLU A 371 5.51 -3.37 -20.73
CA GLU A 371 5.25 -2.38 -21.77
C GLU A 371 6.28 -2.45 -22.90
N GLU A 372 7.58 -2.50 -22.59
CA GLU A 372 8.67 -2.67 -23.57
C GLU A 372 8.46 -3.91 -24.45
N LYS A 373 8.13 -5.06 -23.86
CA LYS A 373 7.81 -6.30 -24.60
C LYS A 373 6.61 -6.21 -25.53
N LEU A 374 5.63 -5.34 -25.22
CA LEU A 374 4.50 -5.11 -26.12
C LEU A 374 4.92 -4.29 -27.33
N TYR A 375 5.82 -3.32 -27.15
CA TYR A 375 6.35 -2.52 -28.25
C TYR A 375 7.17 -3.35 -29.23
N GLU A 376 8.07 -4.23 -28.73
CA GLU A 376 8.89 -5.13 -29.55
C GLU A 376 8.09 -6.11 -30.42
N LYS A 377 6.83 -6.41 -30.08
CA LYS A 377 5.96 -7.31 -30.86
C LYS A 377 5.16 -6.60 -31.95
N VAL A 378 5.10 -5.27 -31.92
CA VAL A 378 4.29 -4.44 -32.82
C VAL A 378 5.16 -3.75 -33.88
N THR A 379 6.44 -3.53 -33.58
CA THR A 379 7.50 -3.15 -34.52
C THR A 379 8.12 -4.38 -35.16
#